data_AF-A0A0X8X5N6-F1
#
_entry.id   AF-A0A0X8X5N6-F1
#
_cell.length_a   1.000
_cell.length_b   1.000
_cell.length_c   1.000
_cell.angle_alpha   90.00
_cell.angle_beta   90.00
_cell.angle_gamma   90.00
#
_symmetry.space_group_name_H-M   'P 1'
#
loop_
_entity.id
_entity.type
_entity.pdbx_description
1 polymer ?
#
loop_
_entity_poly.entity_id
_entity_poly.type
_entity_poly.pdbx_seq_one_letter_code
_entity_poly.pdbx_strand_id
1 'polypeptide(L)'
;MKPFYLTQFKIAAAFGLCLVLQSCVLVPGSWKNDKISSGKRDDFHTLNNGALKYLKANDPKGLVPFLSKDMIAANNERTVEQISIELKAHDYALMDEFYVVNKSMGDDTILAKGPEITRYGLKYPYKTTEMYFAFFTPKTSDNKYMVSLIYGKFDYGWKIIKMDVQRYTMNGKTAPELFALAKDQYEKKEYQASLNNISLAIDCFKPNEYIQYPDEVDATPFYNKVRAKVNETYHYPLILRQVSTGPMILRVYNDESDEGSYPMIYYMTHFPLKDTTAVKKENMEIRKAVGKLFPGLDENNNYILYSAFNEKPTGYSTVGHFDMKIKAH
;
A
#
# COMPACT_ATOMS: atom_id res chain seq x y z
N MET A 1 -20.33 -77.70 -13.57
CA MET A 1 -19.56 -76.79 -12.68
C MET A 1 -19.89 -75.36 -13.07
N LYS A 2 -20.49 -74.60 -12.15
CA LYS A 2 -21.17 -73.32 -12.42
C LYS A 2 -20.17 -72.13 -12.44
N PRO A 3 -20.40 -71.11 -13.28
CA PRO A 3 -19.54 -69.93 -13.42
C PRO A 3 -19.86 -68.89 -12.32
N PHE A 4 -19.71 -69.27 -11.05
CA PHE A 4 -20.07 -68.40 -9.92
C PHE A 4 -18.94 -67.45 -9.50
N TYR A 5 -17.69 -67.75 -9.85
CA TYR A 5 -16.50 -67.01 -9.41
C TYR A 5 -16.17 -65.78 -10.26
N LEU A 6 -16.58 -65.75 -11.54
CA LEU A 6 -16.25 -64.64 -12.45
C LEU A 6 -17.07 -63.37 -12.14
N THR A 7 -18.25 -63.53 -11.57
CA THR A 7 -19.17 -62.43 -11.26
C THR A 7 -18.78 -61.69 -9.97
N GLN A 8 -18.22 -62.39 -8.98
CA GLN A 8 -17.80 -61.77 -7.72
C GLN A 8 -16.53 -60.90 -7.86
N PHE A 9 -15.60 -61.30 -8.73
CA PHE A 9 -14.38 -60.50 -8.98
C PHE A 9 -14.68 -59.19 -9.71
N LYS A 10 -15.66 -59.19 -10.63
CA LYS A 10 -16.10 -57.98 -11.34
C LYS A 10 -16.81 -56.98 -10.43
N ILE A 11 -17.60 -57.47 -9.46
CA ILE A 11 -18.27 -56.61 -8.48
C ILE A 11 -17.26 -56.00 -7.50
N ALA A 12 -16.26 -56.76 -7.04
CA ALA A 12 -15.19 -56.26 -6.19
C ALA A 12 -14.30 -55.22 -6.89
N ALA A 13 -13.96 -55.43 -8.17
CA ALA A 13 -13.22 -54.46 -8.97
C ALA A 13 -14.02 -53.17 -9.23
N ALA A 14 -15.34 -53.27 -9.44
CA ALA A 14 -16.21 -52.10 -9.58
C ALA A 14 -16.34 -51.30 -8.27
N PHE A 15 -16.43 -51.96 -7.11
CA PHE A 15 -16.46 -51.30 -5.80
C PHE A 15 -15.11 -50.64 -5.45
N GLY A 16 -13.98 -51.27 -5.80
CA GLY A 16 -12.65 -50.68 -5.66
C GLY A 16 -12.49 -49.42 -6.51
N LEU A 17 -12.97 -49.43 -7.75
CA LEU A 17 -12.92 -48.27 -8.66
C LEU A 17 -13.79 -47.10 -8.13
N CYS A 18 -14.95 -47.39 -7.53
CA CYS A 18 -15.79 -46.36 -6.91
C CYS A 18 -15.14 -45.68 -5.69
N LEU A 19 -14.31 -46.39 -4.92
CA LEU A 19 -13.60 -45.83 -3.76
C LEU A 19 -12.41 -44.95 -4.16
N VAL A 20 -11.74 -45.24 -5.30
CA VAL A 20 -10.69 -44.36 -5.85
C VAL A 20 -11.28 -43.13 -6.55
N LEU A 21 -12.53 -43.22 -7.02
CA LEU A 21 -13.28 -42.12 -7.64
C LEU A 21 -14.08 -41.27 -6.65
N GLN A 22 -14.07 -41.58 -5.34
CA GLN A 22 -14.42 -40.61 -4.30
C GLN A 22 -13.28 -39.59 -4.12
N SER A 23 -12.87 -39.01 -5.25
CA SER A 23 -11.93 -37.91 -5.35
C SER A 23 -12.34 -36.80 -4.40
N CYS A 24 -11.35 -36.31 -3.64
CA CYS A 24 -11.38 -35.15 -2.76
C CYS A 24 -12.61 -34.25 -2.93
N VAL A 25 -13.59 -34.38 -2.03
CA VAL A 25 -14.61 -33.34 -1.89
C VAL A 25 -13.87 -32.05 -1.55
N LEU A 26 -14.06 -31.03 -2.38
CA LEU A 26 -13.49 -29.72 -2.15
C LEU A 26 -14.15 -29.13 -0.90
N VAL A 27 -13.44 -29.15 0.23
CA VAL A 27 -13.96 -28.64 1.51
C VAL A 27 -13.80 -27.11 1.53
N PRO A 28 -14.87 -26.33 1.77
CA PRO A 28 -14.74 -24.89 1.95
C PRO A 28 -13.76 -24.53 3.06
N GLY A 29 -12.94 -23.52 2.84
CA GLY A 29 -11.90 -23.11 3.78
C GLY A 29 -10.94 -22.09 3.20
N SER A 30 -10.09 -21.53 4.06
CA SER A 30 -9.00 -20.64 3.68
C SER A 30 -7.69 -21.09 4.31
N TRP A 31 -6.63 -21.06 3.51
CA TRP A 31 -5.29 -21.47 3.89
C TRP A 31 -4.31 -20.36 3.54
N LYS A 32 -3.46 -20.00 4.51
CA LYS A 32 -2.49 -18.91 4.38
C LYS A 32 -1.07 -19.49 4.37
N ASN A 33 -0.21 -19.03 3.46
CA ASN A 33 1.22 -19.35 3.39
C ASN A 33 1.47 -20.87 3.46
N ASP A 34 2.28 -21.34 4.41
CA ASP A 34 2.65 -22.74 4.58
C ASP A 34 1.47 -23.69 4.91
N LYS A 35 0.29 -23.15 5.22
CA LYS A 35 -0.93 -23.95 5.39
C LYS A 35 -1.54 -24.37 4.06
N ILE A 36 -1.14 -23.76 2.94
CA ILE A 36 -1.48 -24.21 1.60
C ILE A 36 -0.65 -25.47 1.33
N SER A 37 -1.29 -26.56 0.91
CA SER A 37 -0.59 -27.81 0.59
C SER A 37 0.55 -27.56 -0.41
N SER A 38 1.74 -28.11 -0.14
CA SER A 38 2.97 -27.84 -0.92
C SER A 38 2.79 -27.96 -2.43
N GLY A 39 2.21 -29.07 -2.93
CA GLY A 39 2.01 -29.24 -4.38
C GLY A 39 1.13 -28.15 -5.01
N LYS A 40 0.05 -27.75 -4.33
CA LYS A 40 -0.82 -26.66 -4.81
C LYS A 40 -0.13 -25.29 -4.71
N ARG A 41 0.70 -25.10 -3.69
CA ARG A 41 1.50 -23.90 -3.52
C ARG A 41 2.56 -23.76 -4.62
N ASP A 42 3.22 -24.86 -4.99
CA ASP A 42 4.19 -24.89 -6.10
C ASP A 42 3.54 -24.54 -7.45
N ASP A 43 2.31 -25.02 -7.69
CA ASP A 43 1.52 -24.63 -8.86
C ASP A 43 1.23 -23.12 -8.87
N PHE A 44 0.84 -22.56 -7.74
CA PHE A 44 0.60 -21.12 -7.60
C PHE A 44 1.86 -20.29 -7.77
N HIS A 45 3.00 -20.75 -7.26
CA HIS A 45 4.27 -20.06 -7.43
C HIS A 45 4.72 -20.10 -8.88
N THR A 46 4.47 -21.20 -9.60
CA THR A 46 4.68 -21.29 -11.05
C THR A 46 3.83 -20.27 -11.81
N LEU A 47 2.55 -20.12 -11.45
CA LEU A 47 1.65 -19.10 -12.03
C LEU A 47 2.14 -17.67 -11.75
N ASN A 48 2.52 -17.40 -10.51
CA ASN A 48 3.05 -16.10 -10.10
C ASN A 48 4.33 -15.75 -10.87
N ASN A 49 5.29 -16.68 -10.93
CA ASN A 49 6.56 -16.47 -11.64
C ASN A 49 6.33 -16.21 -13.13
N GLY A 50 5.40 -16.93 -13.76
CA GLY A 50 4.99 -16.70 -15.13
C GLY A 50 4.43 -15.29 -15.34
N ALA A 51 3.46 -14.86 -14.52
CA ALA A 51 2.86 -13.54 -14.62
C ALA A 51 3.86 -12.40 -14.35
N LEU A 52 4.64 -12.51 -13.27
CA LEU A 52 5.65 -11.52 -12.87
C LEU A 52 6.73 -11.33 -13.94
N LYS A 53 7.10 -12.38 -14.69
CA LYS A 53 8.02 -12.27 -15.83
C LYS A 53 7.52 -11.27 -16.87
N TYR A 54 6.25 -11.37 -17.28
CA TYR A 54 5.66 -10.49 -18.30
C TYR A 54 5.36 -9.09 -17.75
N LEU A 55 4.92 -8.99 -16.49
CA LEU A 55 4.75 -7.70 -15.82
C LEU A 55 6.07 -6.93 -15.72
N LYS A 56 7.15 -7.59 -15.28
CA LYS A 56 8.49 -6.99 -15.22
C LYS A 56 9.00 -6.63 -16.62
N ALA A 57 8.67 -7.38 -17.67
CA ALA A 57 9.03 -7.05 -19.05
C ALA A 57 8.20 -5.90 -19.67
N ASN A 58 7.15 -5.40 -19.00
CA ASN A 58 6.16 -4.50 -19.57
C ASN A 58 5.50 -5.10 -20.85
N ASP A 59 5.19 -6.40 -20.82
CA ASP A 59 4.64 -7.14 -21.97
C ASP A 59 3.18 -7.54 -21.72
N PRO A 60 2.20 -6.65 -21.99
CA PRO A 60 0.79 -6.95 -21.81
C PRO A 60 0.30 -8.09 -22.72
N LYS A 61 0.91 -8.30 -23.89
CA LYS A 61 0.53 -9.38 -24.82
C LYS A 61 0.96 -10.74 -24.28
N GLY A 62 2.19 -10.84 -23.77
CA GLY A 62 2.69 -12.04 -23.11
C GLY A 62 1.95 -12.38 -21.81
N LEU A 63 1.30 -11.40 -21.18
CA LEU A 63 0.49 -11.60 -19.98
C LEU A 63 -0.91 -12.21 -20.25
N VAL A 64 -1.44 -12.10 -21.48
CA VAL A 64 -2.79 -12.58 -21.87
C VAL A 64 -3.11 -14.01 -21.39
N PRO A 65 -2.20 -15.01 -21.49
CA PRO A 65 -2.49 -16.36 -21.01
C PRO A 65 -2.81 -16.46 -19.52
N PHE A 66 -2.40 -15.48 -18.71
CA PHE A 66 -2.65 -15.44 -17.27
C PHE A 66 -3.92 -14.65 -16.93
N LEU A 67 -4.42 -13.80 -17.81
CA LEU A 67 -5.56 -12.92 -17.55
C LEU A 67 -6.90 -13.64 -17.76
N SER A 68 -7.90 -13.28 -16.95
CA SER A 68 -9.28 -13.68 -17.21
C SER A 68 -9.81 -12.97 -18.46
N LYS A 69 -10.92 -13.48 -19.03
CA LYS A 69 -11.58 -12.84 -20.17
C LYS A 69 -11.95 -11.37 -19.89
N ASP A 70 -12.48 -11.08 -18.69
CA ASP A 70 -12.80 -9.72 -18.25
C ASP A 70 -11.55 -8.82 -18.21
N MET A 71 -10.44 -9.34 -17.69
CA MET A 71 -9.18 -8.60 -17.63
C MET A 71 -8.61 -8.32 -19.03
N ILE A 72 -8.74 -9.25 -19.98
CA ILE A 72 -8.32 -9.00 -21.37
C ILE A 72 -9.13 -7.85 -21.99
N ALA A 73 -10.44 -7.77 -21.69
CA ALA A 73 -11.31 -6.72 -22.21
C ALA A 73 -11.09 -5.34 -21.55
N ALA A 74 -10.53 -5.28 -20.34
CA ALA A 74 -10.43 -4.06 -19.53
C ALA A 74 -9.27 -3.09 -19.90
N ASN A 75 -8.48 -3.40 -20.93
CA ASN A 75 -7.31 -2.60 -21.36
C ASN A 75 -6.33 -2.23 -20.22
N ASN A 76 -5.66 -3.23 -19.64
CA ASN A 76 -4.81 -3.07 -18.45
C ASN A 76 -3.39 -2.48 -18.72
N GLU A 77 -3.12 -1.87 -19.87
CA GLU A 77 -1.78 -1.43 -20.25
C GLU A 77 -1.15 -0.48 -19.22
N ARG A 78 -1.92 0.50 -18.72
CA ARG A 78 -1.42 1.43 -17.70
C ARG A 78 -1.07 0.75 -16.37
N THR A 79 -1.90 -0.20 -15.94
CA THR A 79 -1.65 -0.99 -14.72
C THR A 79 -0.39 -1.84 -14.87
N VAL A 80 -0.21 -2.48 -16.03
CA VAL A 80 1.00 -3.26 -16.35
C VAL A 80 2.23 -2.37 -16.34
N GLU A 81 2.16 -1.16 -16.91
CA GLU A 81 3.26 -0.19 -16.90
C GLU A 81 3.64 0.21 -15.47
N GLN A 82 2.66 0.56 -14.63
CA GLN A 82 2.89 0.94 -13.23
C GLN A 82 3.54 -0.20 -12.43
N ILE A 83 3.02 -1.43 -12.55
CA ILE A 83 3.63 -2.60 -11.92
C ILE A 83 5.04 -2.84 -12.47
N SER A 84 5.27 -2.63 -13.76
CA SER A 84 6.57 -2.82 -14.40
C SER A 84 7.62 -1.87 -13.85
N ILE A 85 7.28 -0.59 -13.66
CA ILE A 85 8.16 0.43 -13.06
C ILE A 85 8.62 -0.05 -11.68
N GLU A 86 7.68 -0.47 -10.85
CA GLU A 86 7.95 -0.93 -9.48
C GLU A 86 8.80 -2.22 -9.44
N LEU A 87 8.46 -3.23 -10.23
CA LEU A 87 9.21 -4.50 -10.31
C LEU A 87 10.63 -4.36 -10.90
N LYS A 88 10.91 -3.25 -11.60
CA LYS A 88 12.24 -2.90 -12.11
C LYS A 88 13.05 -2.11 -11.08
N ALA A 89 12.40 -1.25 -10.30
CA ALA A 89 13.04 -0.43 -9.28
C ALA A 89 13.53 -1.26 -8.08
N HIS A 90 12.83 -2.35 -7.73
CA HIS A 90 13.15 -3.14 -6.55
C HIS A 90 13.07 -4.65 -6.76
N ASP A 91 13.74 -5.40 -5.89
CA ASP A 91 13.55 -6.83 -5.75
C ASP A 91 12.36 -7.12 -4.85
N TYR A 92 11.36 -7.83 -5.38
CA TYR A 92 10.15 -8.19 -4.65
C TYR A 92 10.26 -9.58 -4.02
N ALA A 93 9.58 -9.77 -2.89
CA ALA A 93 9.35 -11.06 -2.25
C ALA A 93 7.86 -11.25 -1.99
N LEU A 94 7.41 -12.51 -2.00
CA LEU A 94 6.07 -12.86 -1.59
C LEU A 94 5.93 -12.60 -0.09
N MET A 95 5.05 -11.67 0.27
CA MET A 95 4.77 -11.28 1.65
C MET A 95 3.80 -12.26 2.29
N ASP A 96 2.62 -12.40 1.66
CA ASP A 96 1.56 -13.28 2.10
C ASP A 96 0.82 -13.85 0.88
N GLU A 97 0.31 -15.06 1.03
CA GLU A 97 -0.54 -15.72 0.05
C GLU A 97 -1.72 -16.44 0.71
N PHE A 98 -2.85 -16.48 0.01
CA PHE A 98 -4.08 -17.11 0.49
C PHE A 98 -4.67 -17.97 -0.61
N TYR A 99 -4.95 -19.23 -0.31
CA TYR A 99 -5.80 -20.09 -1.12
C TYR A 99 -7.16 -20.23 -0.44
N VAL A 100 -8.23 -20.10 -1.22
CA VAL A 100 -9.59 -20.07 -0.69
C VAL A 100 -10.50 -20.93 -1.51
N VAL A 101 -11.31 -21.74 -0.82
CA VAL A 101 -12.45 -22.46 -1.36
C VAL A 101 -13.71 -21.87 -0.72
N ASN A 102 -14.52 -21.21 -1.55
CA ASN A 102 -15.75 -20.58 -1.11
C ASN A 102 -16.91 -21.60 -1.09
N LYS A 103 -17.85 -21.42 -0.16
CA LYS A 103 -19.01 -22.31 -0.01
C LYS A 103 -20.12 -22.08 -1.04
N SER A 104 -20.32 -20.84 -1.50
CA SER A 104 -21.43 -20.44 -2.39
C SER A 104 -20.96 -19.48 -3.50
N MET A 105 -21.67 -18.40 -3.83
CA MET A 105 -21.19 -17.23 -4.61
C MET A 105 -21.62 -15.96 -3.82
N GLY A 106 -20.81 -14.89 -3.75
CA GLY A 106 -21.13 -13.70 -2.94
C GLY A 106 -19.92 -12.91 -2.39
N ASP A 107 -20.07 -12.36 -1.18
CA ASP A 107 -19.00 -11.71 -0.40
C ASP A 107 -18.50 -12.65 0.70
N ASP A 108 -17.19 -12.76 0.87
CA ASP A 108 -16.58 -13.52 1.98
C ASP A 108 -15.53 -12.65 2.70
N THR A 109 -15.10 -13.10 3.88
CA THR A 109 -14.08 -12.41 4.68
C THR A 109 -13.08 -13.39 5.28
N ILE A 110 -11.80 -13.14 5.06
CA ILE A 110 -10.70 -13.87 5.70
C ILE A 110 -10.08 -12.95 6.74
N LEU A 111 -10.03 -13.40 7.99
CA LEU A 111 -9.26 -12.69 9.02
C LEU A 111 -7.82 -13.17 9.00
N ALA A 112 -6.89 -12.32 8.54
CA ALA A 112 -5.47 -12.63 8.62
C ALA A 112 -5.02 -12.42 10.07
N LYS A 113 -4.67 -13.52 10.74
CA LYS A 113 -4.08 -13.47 12.08
C LYS A 113 -2.68 -12.86 11.97
N GLY A 114 -2.39 -11.87 12.81
CA GLY A 114 -1.10 -11.19 12.93
C GLY A 114 -1.01 -10.48 14.28
N PRO A 115 0.09 -9.73 14.55
CA PRO A 115 0.14 -8.80 15.67
C PRO A 115 -1.08 -7.88 15.67
N GLU A 116 -1.55 -7.46 16.84
CA GLU A 116 -2.81 -6.71 16.97
C GLU A 116 -2.82 -5.44 16.11
N ILE A 117 -1.69 -4.73 16.03
CA ILE A 117 -1.59 -3.48 15.28
C ILE A 117 -1.55 -3.68 13.76
N THR A 118 -0.97 -4.77 13.25
CA THR A 118 -0.86 -5.03 11.80
C THR A 118 -1.88 -6.04 11.29
N ARG A 119 -2.88 -6.39 12.10
CA ARG A 119 -3.97 -7.28 11.69
C ARG A 119 -4.77 -6.67 10.55
N TYR A 120 -5.09 -7.49 9.56
CA TYR A 120 -5.96 -7.11 8.45
C TYR A 120 -6.93 -8.23 8.10
N GLY A 121 -8.04 -7.87 7.48
CA GLY A 121 -8.95 -8.82 6.83
C GLY A 121 -8.81 -8.74 5.32
N LEU A 122 -9.23 -9.79 4.61
CA LEU A 122 -9.53 -9.73 3.19
C LEU A 122 -11.05 -9.73 3.05
N LYS A 123 -11.64 -8.70 2.45
CA LYS A 123 -13.03 -8.71 2.02
C LYS A 123 -13.06 -8.67 0.51
N TYR A 124 -13.66 -9.67 -0.12
CA TYR A 124 -13.62 -9.82 -1.57
C TYR A 124 -14.94 -10.36 -2.12
N PRO A 125 -15.37 -9.89 -3.30
CA PRO A 125 -16.45 -10.50 -4.04
C PRO A 125 -15.88 -11.74 -4.74
N TYR A 126 -16.38 -12.93 -4.40
CA TYR A 126 -15.86 -14.14 -5.01
C TYR A 126 -16.64 -14.51 -6.28
N LYS A 127 -15.94 -14.39 -7.41
CA LYS A 127 -16.44 -14.71 -8.75
C LYS A 127 -16.36 -16.21 -9.10
N THR A 128 -15.65 -16.99 -8.29
CA THR A 128 -15.36 -18.41 -8.52
C THR A 128 -15.35 -19.19 -7.21
N THR A 129 -15.55 -20.51 -7.28
CA THR A 129 -15.52 -21.40 -6.10
C THR A 129 -14.13 -21.50 -5.47
N GLU A 130 -13.07 -21.36 -6.26
CA GLU A 130 -11.70 -21.30 -5.75
C GLU A 130 -11.01 -20.00 -6.17
N MET A 131 -10.25 -19.42 -5.25
CA MET A 131 -9.49 -18.19 -5.44
C MET A 131 -8.10 -18.30 -4.84
N TYR A 132 -7.17 -17.51 -5.36
CA TYR A 132 -5.81 -17.40 -4.84
C TYR A 132 -5.34 -15.95 -4.84
N PHE A 133 -4.80 -15.48 -3.72
CA PHE A 133 -4.33 -14.11 -3.52
C PHE A 133 -2.83 -14.17 -3.26
N ALA A 134 -2.04 -13.38 -3.98
CA ALA A 134 -0.61 -13.25 -3.76
C ALA A 134 -0.23 -11.78 -3.62
N PHE A 135 0.40 -11.43 -2.51
CA PHE A 135 0.85 -10.08 -2.19
C PHE A 135 2.37 -10.04 -2.15
N PHE A 136 2.97 -9.15 -2.93
CA PHE A 136 4.42 -8.99 -3.02
C PHE A 136 4.83 -7.61 -2.55
N THR A 137 5.95 -7.55 -1.84
CA THR A 137 6.55 -6.28 -1.39
C THR A 137 8.04 -6.23 -1.70
N PRO A 138 8.64 -5.04 -1.89
CA PRO A 138 10.09 -4.89 -1.97
C PRO A 138 10.79 -5.48 -0.75
N LYS A 139 11.90 -6.20 -0.99
CA LYS A 139 12.81 -6.72 0.05
C LYS A 139 13.52 -5.59 0.79
N THR A 140 13.87 -4.52 0.06
CA THR A 140 14.64 -3.38 0.56
C THR A 140 13.95 -2.09 0.16
N SER A 141 13.23 -1.48 1.10
CA SER A 141 12.73 -0.11 1.05
C SER A 141 11.90 0.14 2.31
N ASP A 142 11.93 1.36 2.82
CA ASP A 142 11.01 1.81 3.86
C ASP A 142 9.67 2.27 3.26
N ASN A 143 9.70 2.80 2.03
CA ASN A 143 8.52 3.14 1.25
C ASN A 143 8.20 1.99 0.30
N LYS A 144 7.24 1.13 0.66
CA LYS A 144 6.93 -0.08 -0.10
C LYS A 144 5.63 0.12 -0.88
N TYR A 145 5.67 -0.19 -2.16
CA TYR A 145 4.48 -0.45 -2.96
C TYR A 145 4.21 -1.96 -2.96
N MET A 146 2.98 -2.37 -2.65
CA MET A 146 2.55 -3.76 -2.74
C MET A 146 2.05 -4.05 -4.15
N VAL A 147 2.59 -5.10 -4.76
CA VAL A 147 2.03 -5.68 -5.99
C VAL A 147 1.09 -6.81 -5.58
N SER A 148 -0.17 -6.75 -6.03
CA SER A 148 -1.17 -7.79 -5.74
C SER A 148 -1.55 -8.52 -7.01
N LEU A 149 -1.56 -9.85 -6.98
CA LEU A 149 -2.07 -10.71 -8.04
C LEU A 149 -3.18 -11.60 -7.47
N ILE A 150 -4.40 -11.42 -7.97
CA ILE A 150 -5.57 -12.16 -7.48
C ILE A 150 -6.10 -13.03 -8.61
N TYR A 151 -6.18 -14.33 -8.34
CA TYR A 151 -6.56 -15.36 -9.28
C TYR A 151 -7.91 -15.97 -8.91
N GLY A 152 -8.72 -16.26 -9.93
CA GLY A 152 -9.90 -17.12 -9.85
C GLY A 152 -9.68 -18.41 -10.63
N LYS A 153 -10.24 -19.51 -10.14
CA LYS A 153 -10.28 -20.79 -10.87
C LYS A 153 -11.49 -20.84 -11.79
N PHE A 154 -11.24 -20.91 -13.09
CA PHE A 154 -12.25 -21.14 -14.13
C PHE A 154 -12.10 -22.53 -14.74
N ASP A 155 -13.08 -22.92 -15.56
CA ASP A 155 -13.04 -24.13 -16.40
C ASP A 155 -11.85 -24.13 -17.38
N TYR A 156 -11.42 -22.95 -17.84
CA TYR A 156 -10.22 -22.75 -18.68
C TYR A 156 -8.94 -22.45 -17.87
N GLY A 157 -8.93 -22.72 -16.56
CA GLY A 157 -7.75 -22.66 -15.71
C GLY A 157 -7.74 -21.53 -14.68
N TRP A 158 -6.61 -21.41 -13.97
CA TRP A 158 -6.36 -20.32 -13.03
C TRP A 158 -6.02 -19.04 -13.78
N LYS A 159 -6.74 -17.95 -13.50
CA LYS A 159 -6.56 -16.67 -14.19
C LYS A 159 -6.59 -15.50 -13.22
N ILE A 160 -5.74 -14.52 -13.47
CA ILE A 160 -5.74 -13.22 -12.83
C ILE A 160 -7.07 -12.53 -13.14
N ILE A 161 -7.82 -12.22 -12.08
CA ILE A 161 -9.07 -11.45 -12.13
C ILE A 161 -8.89 -10.01 -11.64
N LYS A 162 -7.78 -9.73 -10.95
CA LYS A 162 -7.38 -8.41 -10.48
C LYS A 162 -5.87 -8.38 -10.32
N MET A 163 -5.26 -7.27 -10.72
CA MET A 163 -3.89 -6.92 -10.37
C MET A 163 -3.81 -5.43 -10.10
N ASP A 164 -2.98 -5.04 -9.14
CA ASP A 164 -2.72 -3.65 -8.81
C ASP A 164 -1.34 -3.47 -8.18
N VAL A 165 -0.93 -2.20 -8.08
CA VAL A 165 0.20 -1.78 -7.28
C VAL A 165 -0.19 -0.52 -6.49
N GLN A 166 -0.06 -0.57 -5.16
CA GLN A 166 -0.49 0.51 -4.27
C GLN A 166 0.47 0.64 -3.08
N ARG A 167 0.45 1.79 -2.40
CA ARG A 167 1.30 2.03 -1.23
C ARG A 167 0.94 1.09 -0.09
N TYR A 168 1.95 0.50 0.53
CA TYR A 168 1.82 -0.41 1.67
C TYR A 168 2.48 0.13 2.93
N THR A 169 3.70 0.65 2.81
CA THR A 169 4.38 1.34 3.91
C THR A 169 4.92 2.68 3.47
N MET A 170 4.96 3.63 4.41
CA MET A 170 5.66 4.90 4.28
C MET A 170 6.59 5.08 5.49
N ASN A 171 7.85 5.42 5.24
CA ASN A 171 8.93 5.48 6.23
C ASN A 171 9.01 4.23 7.12
N GLY A 172 8.82 3.05 6.50
CA GLY A 172 8.92 1.75 7.15
C GLY A 172 7.72 1.39 8.01
N LYS A 173 6.64 2.19 7.99
CA LYS A 173 5.43 1.98 8.80
C LYS A 173 4.23 1.67 7.93
N THR A 174 3.43 0.71 8.36
CA THR A 174 2.12 0.39 7.78
C THR A 174 1.07 1.44 8.15
N ALA A 175 -0.08 1.42 7.49
CA ALA A 175 -1.20 2.31 7.79
C ALA A 175 -1.62 2.32 9.28
N PRO A 176 -1.84 1.16 9.94
CA PRO A 176 -2.18 1.15 11.36
C PRO A 176 -1.10 1.71 12.27
N GLU A 177 0.18 1.48 11.96
CA GLU A 177 1.30 2.02 12.74
C GLU A 177 1.40 3.54 12.61
N LEU A 178 1.22 4.08 11.40
CA LEU A 178 1.14 5.52 11.16
C LEU A 178 -0.06 6.15 11.85
N PHE A 179 -1.21 5.45 11.85
CA PHE A 179 -2.40 5.92 12.55
C PHE A 179 -2.23 5.93 14.07
N ALA A 180 -1.62 4.90 14.64
CA ALA A 180 -1.28 4.85 16.05
C ALA A 180 -0.32 5.99 16.44
N LEU A 181 0.72 6.22 15.63
CA LEU A 181 1.66 7.33 15.83
C LEU A 181 0.93 8.69 15.76
N ALA A 182 0.05 8.89 14.78
CA ALA A 182 -0.71 10.13 14.67
C ALA A 182 -1.63 10.37 15.87
N LYS A 183 -2.21 9.32 16.46
CA LYS A 183 -3.01 9.39 17.70
C LYS A 183 -2.16 9.82 18.90
N ASP A 184 -1.00 9.19 19.10
CA ASP A 184 -0.05 9.53 20.17
C ASP A 184 0.44 10.99 20.06
N GLN A 185 0.85 11.44 18.87
CA GLN A 185 1.26 12.82 18.62
C GLN A 185 0.13 13.83 18.89
N TYR A 186 -1.11 13.47 18.57
CA TYR A 186 -2.26 14.33 18.87
C TYR A 186 -2.45 14.52 20.39
N GLU A 187 -2.28 13.46 21.18
CA GLU A 187 -2.36 13.50 22.65
C GLU A 187 -1.25 14.37 23.26
N LYS A 188 -0.06 14.33 22.66
CA LYS A 188 1.09 15.19 23.00
C LYS A 188 0.96 16.64 22.52
N LYS A 189 -0.13 16.98 21.82
CA LYS A 189 -0.39 18.30 21.19
C LYS A 189 0.58 18.65 20.06
N GLU A 190 1.18 17.66 19.42
CA GLU A 190 2.05 17.76 18.24
C GLU A 190 1.19 17.77 16.96
N TYR A 191 0.26 18.72 16.87
CA TYR A 191 -0.84 18.64 15.91
C TYR A 191 -0.40 18.59 14.44
N GLN A 192 0.66 19.32 14.07
CA GLN A 192 1.15 19.31 12.70
C GLN A 192 1.84 17.97 12.33
N ALA A 193 2.60 17.39 13.27
CA ALA A 193 3.21 16.07 13.07
C ALA A 193 2.13 14.98 12.98
N SER A 194 1.13 15.04 13.87
CA SER A 194 -0.05 14.19 13.81
C SER A 194 -0.73 14.28 12.45
N LEU A 195 -1.00 15.49 11.93
CA LEU A 195 -1.64 15.71 10.64
C LEU A 195 -0.86 15.09 9.48
N ASN A 196 0.46 15.26 9.49
CA ASN A 196 1.35 14.67 8.50
C ASN A 196 1.26 13.13 8.54
N ASN A 197 1.35 12.51 9.72
CA ASN A 197 1.32 11.05 9.85
C ASN A 197 -0.05 10.43 9.54
N ILE A 198 -1.17 11.05 9.93
CA ILE A 198 -2.49 10.53 9.54
C ILE A 198 -2.72 10.63 8.02
N SER A 199 -2.15 11.64 7.35
CA SER A 199 -2.21 11.73 5.88
C SER A 199 -1.48 10.55 5.23
N LEU A 200 -0.29 10.19 5.73
CA LEU A 200 0.44 9.00 5.25
C LEU A 200 -0.31 7.70 5.56
N ALA A 201 -0.95 7.60 6.73
CA ALA A 201 -1.76 6.45 7.09
C ALA A 201 -2.91 6.26 6.09
N ILE A 202 -3.63 7.33 5.74
CA ILE A 202 -4.71 7.31 4.74
C ILE A 202 -4.23 6.76 3.41
N ASP A 203 -3.06 7.20 2.94
CA ASP A 203 -2.48 6.73 1.68
C ASP A 203 -2.09 5.23 1.73
N CYS A 204 -1.81 4.67 2.91
CA CYS A 204 -1.44 3.26 3.10
C CYS A 204 -2.61 2.34 3.50
N PHE A 205 -3.81 2.85 3.81
CA PHE A 205 -4.93 2.02 4.26
C PHE A 205 -5.49 1.12 3.15
N LYS A 206 -5.22 1.45 1.88
CA LYS A 206 -5.64 0.67 0.70
C LYS A 206 -4.46 0.14 -0.12
N PRO A 207 -3.65 -0.80 0.42
CA PRO A 207 -2.56 -1.42 -0.33
C PRO A 207 -3.06 -2.37 -1.43
N ASN A 208 -4.36 -2.67 -1.45
CA ASN A 208 -5.15 -3.15 -2.58
C ASN A 208 -6.64 -3.01 -2.25
N GLU A 209 -7.51 -3.43 -3.16
CA GLU A 209 -8.96 -3.35 -3.01
C GLU A 209 -9.53 -4.26 -1.89
N TYR A 210 -8.87 -5.38 -1.59
CA TYR A 210 -9.42 -6.42 -0.72
C TYR A 210 -8.91 -6.38 0.71
N ILE A 211 -7.72 -5.85 0.95
CA ILE A 211 -7.20 -5.65 2.32
C ILE A 211 -8.05 -4.60 3.03
N GLN A 212 -8.50 -4.95 4.24
CA GLN A 212 -9.24 -4.08 5.14
C GLN A 212 -8.57 -4.06 6.50
N TYR A 213 -8.21 -2.87 6.97
CA TYR A 213 -7.74 -2.67 8.32
C TYR A 213 -8.93 -2.27 9.21
N PRO A 214 -9.07 -2.82 10.42
CA PRO A 214 -10.15 -2.44 11.34
C PRO A 214 -10.20 -0.94 11.62
N ASP A 215 -9.03 -0.31 11.71
CA ASP A 215 -8.85 1.10 12.05
C ASP A 215 -9.17 2.08 10.90
N GLU A 216 -9.35 1.59 9.66
CA GLU A 216 -9.58 2.43 8.49
C GLU A 216 -10.83 3.31 8.63
N VAL A 217 -11.88 2.78 9.26
CA VAL A 217 -13.17 3.47 9.43
C VAL A 217 -13.04 4.75 10.27
N ASP A 218 -12.04 4.81 11.15
CA ASP A 218 -11.79 5.93 12.05
C ASP A 218 -10.78 6.93 11.49
N ALA A 219 -10.04 6.57 10.44
CA ALA A 219 -8.94 7.37 9.91
C ALA A 219 -9.40 8.72 9.34
N THR A 220 -10.45 8.74 8.53
CA THR A 220 -10.98 9.98 7.93
C THR A 220 -11.60 10.92 8.97
N PRO A 221 -12.48 10.45 9.89
CA PRO A 221 -12.96 11.26 11.01
C PRO A 221 -11.81 11.85 11.84
N PHE A 222 -10.80 11.04 12.16
CA PHE A 222 -9.64 11.50 12.91
C PHE A 222 -8.83 12.54 12.14
N TYR A 223 -8.55 12.33 10.85
CA TYR A 223 -7.89 13.31 9.98
C TYR A 223 -8.59 14.67 10.01
N ASN A 224 -9.92 14.68 9.86
CA ASN A 224 -10.70 15.91 9.90
C ASN A 224 -10.61 16.62 11.26
N LYS A 225 -10.63 15.86 12.36
CA LYS A 225 -10.42 16.38 13.72
C LYS A 225 -9.03 17.02 13.88
N VAL A 226 -7.97 16.34 13.44
CA VAL A 226 -6.59 16.85 13.52
C VAL A 226 -6.43 18.09 12.65
N ARG A 227 -6.93 18.06 11.42
CA ARG A 227 -6.90 19.20 10.48
C ARG A 227 -7.61 20.43 11.04
N ALA A 228 -8.78 20.27 11.65
CA ALA A 228 -9.48 21.36 12.30
C ALA A 228 -8.64 21.97 13.42
N LYS A 229 -7.98 21.14 14.23
CA LYS A 229 -7.11 21.59 15.31
C LYS A 229 -5.86 22.32 14.81
N VAL A 230 -5.24 21.84 13.74
CA VAL A 230 -4.11 22.53 13.06
C VAL A 230 -4.56 23.91 12.56
N ASN A 231 -5.71 24.00 11.90
CA ASN A 231 -6.22 25.28 11.39
C ASN A 231 -6.53 26.28 12.52
N GLU A 232 -7.15 25.81 13.60
CA GLU A 232 -7.42 26.61 14.81
C GLU A 232 -6.14 27.05 15.53
N THR A 233 -5.08 26.24 15.48
CA THR A 233 -3.84 26.54 16.21
C THR A 233 -2.95 27.50 15.43
N TYR A 234 -2.73 27.24 14.13
CA TYR A 234 -1.68 27.91 13.36
C TYR A 234 -2.16 28.99 12.40
N HIS A 235 -3.45 28.97 12.00
CA HIS A 235 -4.04 29.98 11.12
C HIS A 235 -3.22 30.29 9.86
N TYR A 236 -3.08 29.32 8.95
CA TYR A 236 -2.35 29.54 7.71
C TYR A 236 -3.06 30.57 6.78
N PRO A 237 -2.31 31.43 6.06
CA PRO A 237 -0.85 31.54 6.10
C PRO A 237 -0.34 32.23 7.40
N LEU A 238 0.75 31.71 7.95
CA LEU A 238 1.29 32.09 9.26
C LEU A 238 2.55 32.94 9.13
N ILE A 239 2.53 34.18 9.63
CA ILE A 239 3.70 35.07 9.66
C ILE A 239 4.59 34.75 10.87
N LEU A 240 5.87 34.47 10.63
CA LEU A 240 6.86 34.19 11.66
C LEU A 240 7.43 35.48 12.25
N ARG A 241 6.71 36.10 13.18
CA ARG A 241 7.10 37.38 13.83
C ARG A 241 8.41 37.30 14.63
N GLN A 242 8.84 36.10 15.02
CA GLN A 242 10.09 35.84 15.73
C GLN A 242 11.32 35.82 14.79
N VAL A 243 11.11 35.80 13.49
CA VAL A 243 12.17 35.93 12.47
C VAL A 243 12.15 37.37 11.97
N SER A 244 13.32 38.01 11.92
CA SER A 244 13.43 39.47 11.71
C SER A 244 12.82 39.98 10.40
N THR A 245 12.84 39.13 9.37
CA THR A 245 12.28 39.43 8.04
C THR A 245 10.78 39.17 7.95
N GLY A 246 10.17 38.53 8.94
CA GLY A 246 8.74 38.20 8.95
C GLY A 246 8.26 37.26 7.81
N PRO A 247 8.98 36.16 7.49
CA PRO A 247 8.58 35.24 6.43
C PRO A 247 7.23 34.58 6.76
N MET A 248 6.49 34.22 5.73
CA MET A 248 5.12 33.72 5.86
C MET A 248 5.05 32.24 5.45
N ILE A 249 4.81 31.35 6.41
CA ILE A 249 4.54 29.93 6.13
C ILE A 249 3.17 29.81 5.46
N LEU A 250 3.15 29.20 4.29
CA LEU A 250 1.95 28.98 3.50
C LEU A 250 1.27 27.65 3.85
N ARG A 251 2.08 26.59 4.02
CA ARG A 251 1.60 25.23 4.31
C ARG A 251 2.75 24.39 4.87
N VAL A 252 2.40 23.43 5.71
CA VAL A 252 3.24 22.29 6.08
C VAL A 252 2.53 21.01 5.67
N TYR A 253 3.23 20.12 4.97
CA TYR A 253 2.71 18.84 4.48
C TYR A 253 3.87 17.84 4.32
N ASN A 254 3.61 16.62 3.85
CA ASN A 254 4.67 15.67 3.54
C ASN A 254 5.00 15.68 2.05
N ASP A 255 6.28 15.68 1.73
CA ASP A 255 6.79 15.53 0.37
C ASP A 255 7.60 14.24 0.25
N GLU A 256 7.52 13.59 -0.90
CA GLU A 256 8.12 12.28 -1.14
C GLU A 256 9.43 12.39 -1.91
N SER A 257 10.40 11.57 -1.51
CA SER A 257 11.68 11.40 -2.19
C SER A 257 12.09 9.93 -2.16
N ASP A 258 13.12 9.56 -2.92
CA ASP A 258 13.68 8.20 -2.92
C ASP A 258 14.16 7.74 -1.53
N GLU A 259 14.48 8.69 -0.64
CA GLU A 259 14.94 8.42 0.72
C GLU A 259 13.81 8.30 1.75
N GLY A 260 12.57 8.64 1.40
CA GLY A 260 11.47 8.70 2.37
C GLY A 260 10.48 9.83 2.11
N SER A 261 9.47 9.90 2.96
CA SER A 261 8.50 11.00 3.01
C SER A 261 8.84 11.92 4.18
N TYR A 262 9.01 13.22 3.91
CA TYR A 262 9.52 14.16 4.89
C TYR A 262 8.60 15.39 5.00
N PRO A 263 8.48 15.99 6.20
CA PRO A 263 7.80 17.25 6.35
C PRO A 263 8.43 18.34 5.46
N MET A 264 7.60 18.99 4.66
CA MET A 264 7.94 20.09 3.77
C MET A 264 7.27 21.37 4.26
N ILE A 265 8.06 22.44 4.38
CA ILE A 265 7.61 23.76 4.82
C ILE A 265 7.70 24.73 3.65
N TYR A 266 6.53 25.12 3.15
CA TYR A 266 6.42 26.14 2.11
C TYR A 266 6.31 27.50 2.78
N TYR A 267 7.18 28.44 2.38
CA TYR A 267 7.14 29.79 2.93
C TYR A 267 7.50 30.86 1.90
N MET A 268 6.96 32.06 2.12
CA MET A 268 7.31 33.25 1.37
C MET A 268 8.51 33.95 2.01
N THR A 269 9.51 34.27 1.19
CA THR A 269 10.66 35.08 1.57
C THR A 269 10.60 36.46 0.91
N HIS A 270 11.14 37.46 1.60
CA HIS A 270 11.31 38.81 1.05
C HIS A 270 12.61 38.96 0.24
N PHE A 271 13.53 37.99 0.33
CA PHE A 271 14.77 38.02 -0.44
C PHE A 271 14.56 37.48 -1.85
N PRO A 272 15.11 38.10 -2.90
CA PRO A 272 15.09 37.52 -4.23
C PRO A 272 15.67 36.10 -4.23
N LEU A 273 15.00 35.13 -4.85
CA LEU A 273 15.47 33.73 -4.86
C LEU A 273 16.87 33.54 -5.46
N LYS A 274 17.32 34.48 -6.30
CA LYS A 274 18.70 34.50 -6.85
C LYS A 274 19.75 34.76 -5.76
N ASP A 275 19.41 35.46 -4.68
CA ASP A 275 20.27 35.64 -3.52
C ASP A 275 20.14 34.47 -2.54
N THR A 276 20.67 33.32 -2.96
CA THR A 276 20.60 32.08 -2.18
C THR A 276 21.30 32.20 -0.81
N THR A 277 22.24 33.12 -0.65
CA THR A 277 22.93 33.36 0.62
C THR A 277 21.99 33.97 1.63
N ALA A 278 21.24 35.02 1.24
CA ALA A 278 20.25 35.64 2.10
C ALA A 278 19.10 34.67 2.45
N VAL A 279 18.59 33.93 1.45
CA VAL A 279 17.51 32.93 1.66
C VAL A 279 17.95 31.83 2.64
N LYS A 280 19.17 31.28 2.49
CA LYS A 280 19.70 30.28 3.44
C LYS A 280 19.87 30.84 4.84
N LYS A 281 20.31 32.10 4.98
CA LYS A 281 20.44 32.75 6.28
C LYS A 281 19.08 32.91 6.97
N GLU A 282 18.07 33.35 6.24
CA GLU A 282 16.69 33.41 6.73
C GLU A 282 16.17 32.02 7.13
N ASN A 283 16.41 31.01 6.30
CA ASN A 283 16.00 29.62 6.59
C ASN A 283 16.56 29.11 7.92
N MET A 284 17.80 29.46 8.28
CA MET A 284 18.36 29.10 9.59
C MET A 284 17.57 29.70 10.77
N GLU A 285 17.03 30.90 10.63
CA GLU A 285 16.17 31.52 11.64
C GLU A 285 14.78 30.86 11.65
N ILE A 286 14.22 30.60 10.46
CA ILE A 286 12.95 29.87 10.30
C ILE A 286 13.00 28.50 10.95
N ARG A 287 14.09 27.73 10.77
CA ARG A 287 14.26 26.40 11.38
C ARG A 287 14.10 26.43 12.90
N LYS A 288 14.74 27.41 13.54
CA LYS A 288 14.65 27.60 15.01
C LYS A 288 13.23 27.95 15.45
N ALA A 289 12.54 28.76 14.64
CA ALA A 289 11.14 29.11 14.88
C ALA A 289 10.20 27.91 14.70
N VAL A 290 10.40 27.14 13.64
CA VAL A 290 9.63 25.94 13.27
C VAL A 290 9.71 24.88 14.35
N GLY A 291 10.90 24.56 14.87
CA GLY A 291 11.04 23.53 15.92
C GLY A 291 10.27 23.88 17.20
N LYS A 292 10.03 25.17 17.47
CA LYS A 292 9.19 25.60 18.60
C LYS A 292 7.71 25.64 18.27
N LEU A 293 7.36 26.00 17.04
CA LEU A 293 5.96 26.14 16.60
C LEU A 293 5.31 24.78 16.32
N PHE A 294 6.06 23.85 15.74
CA PHE A 294 5.58 22.54 15.31
C PHE A 294 6.32 21.44 16.08
N PRO A 295 6.03 21.26 17.38
CA PRO A 295 6.65 20.19 18.15
C PRO A 295 6.37 18.82 17.50
N GLY A 296 7.33 17.91 17.60
CA GLY A 296 7.25 16.56 17.03
C GLY A 296 7.50 16.46 15.53
N LEU A 297 7.70 17.58 14.82
CA LEU A 297 7.87 17.56 13.36
C LEU A 297 9.25 17.04 12.93
N ASP A 298 10.27 17.23 13.76
CA ASP A 298 11.62 16.67 13.59
C ASP A 298 11.75 15.24 14.12
N GLU A 299 10.88 14.82 15.03
CA GLU A 299 10.93 13.48 15.61
C GLU A 299 10.68 12.38 14.56
N ASN A 300 11.54 11.36 14.57
CA ASN A 300 11.48 10.20 13.67
C ASN A 300 11.61 10.54 12.17
N ASN A 301 12.04 11.75 11.83
CA ASN A 301 12.34 12.16 10.46
C ASN A 301 13.85 12.31 10.29
N ASN A 302 14.41 11.89 9.16
CA ASN A 302 15.81 12.17 8.86
C ASN A 302 16.01 13.63 8.41
N TYR A 303 14.99 14.22 7.79
CA TYR A 303 15.04 15.56 7.23
C TYR A 303 13.74 16.33 7.43
N ILE A 304 13.87 17.66 7.41
CA ILE A 304 12.77 18.59 7.11
C ILE A 304 13.16 19.33 5.84
N LEU A 305 12.22 19.39 4.91
CA LEU A 305 12.36 20.07 3.64
C LEU A 305 11.77 21.48 3.74
N TYR A 306 12.36 22.40 3.01
CA TYR A 306 11.92 23.79 2.95
C TYR A 306 11.90 24.24 1.49
N SER A 307 10.84 24.94 1.09
CA SER A 307 10.77 25.58 -0.21
C SER A 307 10.39 27.05 -0.04
N ALA A 308 11.30 27.92 -0.47
CA ALA A 308 11.16 29.37 -0.37
C ALA A 308 10.60 29.94 -1.68
N PHE A 309 9.63 30.85 -1.57
CA PHE A 309 8.96 31.47 -2.70
C PHE A 309 9.00 33.00 -2.61
N ASN A 310 9.13 33.70 -3.75
CA ASN A 310 8.85 35.15 -3.82
C ASN A 310 7.41 35.46 -4.21
N GLU A 311 6.71 34.49 -4.80
CA GLU A 311 5.32 34.62 -5.24
C GLU A 311 4.51 33.45 -4.69
N LYS A 312 3.26 33.71 -4.30
CA LYS A 312 2.41 32.67 -3.73
C LYS A 312 2.13 31.60 -4.81
N PRO A 313 2.53 30.34 -4.63
CA PRO A 313 2.17 29.29 -5.57
C PRO A 313 0.65 29.17 -5.67
N THR A 314 0.15 29.11 -6.91
CA THR A 314 -1.24 28.76 -7.19
C THR A 314 -1.27 27.36 -7.77
N GLY A 315 -2.38 26.64 -7.64
CA GLY A 315 -2.53 25.32 -8.28
C GLY A 315 -2.47 25.35 -9.81
N TYR A 316 -2.40 26.53 -10.43
CA TYR A 316 -2.44 26.74 -11.88
C TYR A 316 -1.11 27.22 -12.47
N SER A 317 -0.15 27.62 -11.64
CA SER A 317 1.11 28.20 -12.10
C SER A 317 2.30 27.66 -11.33
N THR A 318 3.29 27.14 -12.06
CA THR A 318 4.61 26.85 -11.49
C THR A 318 5.32 28.16 -11.23
N VAL A 319 5.57 28.46 -9.96
CA VAL A 319 6.35 29.63 -9.54
C VAL A 319 7.78 29.21 -9.23
N GLY A 320 8.73 30.12 -9.46
CA GLY A 320 10.12 29.90 -9.06
C GLY A 320 10.21 29.70 -7.55
N HIS A 321 11.07 28.77 -7.12
CA HIS A 321 11.30 28.44 -5.73
C HIS A 321 12.75 28.04 -5.46
N PHE A 322 13.14 28.06 -4.20
CA PHE A 322 14.46 27.61 -3.75
C PHE A 322 14.31 26.55 -2.66
N ASP A 323 14.70 25.31 -2.98
CA ASP A 323 14.57 24.16 -2.08
C ASP A 323 15.81 23.95 -1.22
N MET A 324 15.56 23.56 0.03
CA MET A 324 16.57 23.24 1.02
C MET A 324 16.19 21.96 1.76
N LYS A 325 17.11 21.00 1.77
CA LYS A 325 17.02 19.76 2.54
C LYS A 325 17.87 19.88 3.81
N ILE A 326 17.23 19.79 4.97
CA ILE A 326 17.86 20.01 6.27
C ILE A 326 17.75 18.75 7.11
N LYS A 327 18.86 18.26 7.68
CA LYS A 327 18.82 17.13 8.61
C LYS A 327 18.03 17.50 9.86
N ALA A 328 17.08 16.65 10.25
CA ALA A 328 16.35 16.81 11.50
C ALA A 328 17.28 16.56 12.70
N HIS A 329 16.91 17.08 13.87
CA HIS A 329 17.76 17.11 15.06
C HIS A 329 17.67 15.86 15.92
#